data_AF-A0A803MXD4-F1
#
_entry.id   AF-A0A803MXD4-F1
#
_cell.length_a   1.000
_cell.length_b   1.000
_cell.length_c   1.000
_cell.angle_alpha   90.00
_cell.angle_beta   90.00
_cell.angle_gamma   90.00
#
_symmetry.space_group_name_H-M   'P 1'
#
loop_
_entity.id
_entity.type
_entity.pdbx_description
1 polymer ?
#
loop_
_entity_poly.entity_id
_entity_poly.type
_entity_poly.pdbx_seq_one_letter_code
_entity_poly.pdbx_strand_id
1 'polypeptide(L)'
;MAAPPRPSKSMVICTFFGQRGGSQSQSHVWFCVQLNRLSPKPSLLLELSLSTRSLVQEMRSGLLRIALECSSLEFSSCPLHQVPVWSAFCNGRRVGFAARRKPNQETREMLKKMESITVGAGVIQEFMYMRANYEWVVGGANSQSFHLISPDDGPAQELSVFLLRSSSSSVS
;
A
#
# COMPACT_ATOMS: atom_id res chain seq x y z
N MET A 1 -18.91 -12.75 -27.26
CA MET A 1 -17.85 -12.36 -26.30
C MET A 1 -18.35 -11.18 -25.49
N ALA A 2 -18.50 -11.31 -24.18
CA ALA A 2 -18.79 -10.18 -23.31
C ALA A 2 -17.53 -9.31 -23.18
N ALA A 3 -17.67 -7.98 -23.26
CA ALA A 3 -16.58 -7.07 -22.98
C ALA A 3 -16.07 -7.32 -21.55
N PRO A 4 -14.74 -7.29 -21.29
CA PRO A 4 -14.23 -7.43 -19.94
C PRO A 4 -14.85 -6.36 -19.03
N PRO A 5 -15.20 -6.70 -17.78
CA PRO A 5 -15.80 -5.75 -16.86
C PRO A 5 -14.89 -4.52 -16.74
N ARG A 6 -15.46 -3.33 -16.94
CA ARG A 6 -14.73 -2.06 -16.82
C ARG A 6 -14.20 -1.94 -15.38
N PRO A 7 -12.92 -1.61 -15.18
CA PRO A 7 -12.39 -1.37 -13.85
C PRO A 7 -13.18 -0.26 -13.16
N SER A 8 -13.60 -0.47 -11.92
CA SER A 8 -14.16 0.59 -11.11
C SER A 8 -13.02 1.45 -10.56
N LYS A 9 -13.21 2.77 -10.62
CA LYS A 9 -12.26 3.78 -10.16
C LYS A 9 -12.87 4.51 -8.97
N SER A 10 -12.13 4.55 -7.87
CA SER A 10 -12.51 5.28 -6.65
C SER A 10 -11.30 6.04 -6.12
N MET A 11 -11.55 7.15 -5.43
CA MET A 11 -10.50 7.91 -4.79
C MET A 11 -10.30 7.44 -3.35
N VAL A 12 -9.05 7.23 -2.95
CA VAL A 12 -8.69 6.83 -1.59
C VAL A 12 -7.50 7.63 -1.10
N ILE A 13 -7.29 7.64 0.21
CA ILE A 13 -6.05 8.17 0.79
C ILE A 13 -5.18 7.00 1.18
N CYS A 14 -3.93 7.01 0.72
CA CYS A 14 -2.93 6.07 1.19
C CYS A 14 -1.85 6.77 1.99
N THR A 15 -1.36 6.08 3.02
CA THR A 15 -0.25 6.55 3.85
C THR A 15 0.80 5.46 3.94
N PHE A 16 2.01 5.77 3.49
CA PHE A 16 3.21 5.04 3.88
C PHE A 16 3.76 5.64 5.15
N PHE A 17 4.09 4.83 6.14
CA PHE A 17 4.73 5.32 7.35
C PHE A 17 5.68 4.28 7.94
N GLY A 18 6.67 4.74 8.70
CA GLY A 18 7.63 3.88 9.38
C GLY A 18 8.22 4.60 10.57
N GLN A 19 8.59 3.85 11.60
CA GLN A 19 9.16 4.45 12.80
C GLN A 19 10.54 5.06 12.48
N ARG A 20 10.83 6.21 13.05
CA ARG A 20 12.10 6.91 12.90
C ARG A 20 13.13 6.19 13.74
N GLY A 21 13.81 5.22 13.14
CA GLY A 21 14.81 4.40 13.84
C GLY A 21 16.00 5.21 14.34
N GLY A 22 16.41 4.94 15.59
CA GLY A 22 17.80 5.14 16.04
C GLY A 22 18.71 4.02 15.51
N SER A 23 20.01 4.07 15.86
CA SER A 23 21.14 3.27 15.35
C SER A 23 20.93 1.75 15.15
N GLN A 24 19.93 1.12 15.77
CA GLN A 24 19.68 -0.34 15.67
C GLN A 24 18.18 -0.71 15.74
N SER A 25 17.39 -0.46 14.71
CA SER A 25 16.05 -1.09 14.65
C SER A 25 15.55 -1.31 13.24
N GLN A 26 15.07 -2.53 13.00
CA GLN A 26 14.35 -2.99 11.83
C GLN A 26 13.04 -2.21 11.70
N SER A 27 13.11 -0.96 11.22
CA SER A 27 11.91 -0.16 11.00
C SER A 27 11.20 -0.65 9.73
N HIS A 28 10.16 -1.45 9.94
CA HIS A 28 9.25 -1.89 8.90
C HIS A 28 8.43 -0.71 8.38
N VAL A 29 8.27 -0.65 7.06
CA VAL A 29 7.35 0.29 6.41
C VAL A 29 5.94 -0.28 6.46
N TRP A 30 4.99 0.58 6.76
CA TRP A 30 3.57 0.28 6.75
C TRP A 30 2.89 0.96 5.57
N PHE A 31 1.98 0.26 4.92
CA PHE A 31 1.08 0.80 3.91
C PHE A 31 -0.36 0.76 4.40
N CYS A 32 -0.98 1.92 4.47
CA CYS A 32 -2.34 2.11 4.97
C CYS A 32 -3.23 2.69 3.87
N VAL A 33 -4.44 2.17 3.74
CA VAL A 33 -5.49 2.68 2.85
C VAL A 33 -6.69 3.12 3.68
N GLN A 34 -7.18 4.34 3.45
CA GLN A 34 -8.38 4.91 4.06
C GLN A 34 -9.37 5.32 2.95
N LEU A 35 -10.58 4.78 3.01
CA LEU A 35 -11.68 5.18 2.12
C LEU A 35 -12.27 6.54 2.52
N ASN A 36 -12.24 6.86 3.81
CA ASN A 36 -12.71 8.12 4.35
C ASN A 36 -11.61 8.73 5.22
N ARG A 37 -11.19 9.96 4.87
CA ARG A 37 -10.12 10.69 5.58
C ARG A 37 -10.43 10.96 7.05
N LEU A 38 -11.72 11.09 7.38
CA LEU A 38 -12.21 11.37 8.73
C LEU A 38 -12.33 10.11 9.59
N SER A 39 -12.08 8.93 9.01
CA SER A 39 -12.11 7.67 9.75
C SER A 39 -10.69 7.23 10.09
N PRO A 40 -10.33 7.11 11.38
CA PRO A 40 -9.04 6.55 11.78
C PRO A 40 -8.95 5.04 11.56
N LYS A 41 -10.03 4.39 11.09
CA LYS A 41 -10.06 2.97 10.78
C LYS A 41 -9.64 2.74 9.32
N PRO A 42 -8.45 2.15 9.05
CA PRO A 42 -8.04 1.83 7.70
C PRO A 42 -8.87 0.69 7.12
N SER A 43 -9.15 0.74 5.82
CA SER A 43 -9.72 -0.40 5.08
C SER A 43 -8.68 -1.50 4.86
N LEU A 44 -7.40 -1.12 4.75
CA LEU A 44 -6.27 -2.01 4.60
C LEU A 44 -5.06 -1.45 5.34
N LEU A 45 -4.38 -2.31 6.11
CA LEU A 45 -3.12 -1.99 6.77
C LEU A 45 -2.17 -3.17 6.58
N LEU A 46 -1.02 -2.90 5.96
CA LEU A 46 0.00 -3.87 5.62
C LEU A 46 1.34 -3.47 6.22
N GLU A 47 1.97 -4.40 6.92
CA GLU A 47 3.36 -4.32 7.37
C GLU A 47 4.25 -4.91 6.28
N LEU A 48 5.14 -4.12 5.69
CA LEU A 48 6.04 -4.53 4.62
C LEU A 48 7.41 -4.91 5.21
N SER A 49 8.03 -5.98 4.70
CA SER A 49 9.45 -6.31 4.98
C SER A 49 10.45 -5.30 4.37
N LEU A 50 10.00 -4.10 4.01
CA LEU A 50 10.82 -3.02 3.49
C LEU A 50 11.30 -2.13 4.62
N SER A 51 12.57 -1.73 4.56
CA SER A 51 13.07 -0.65 5.41
C SER A 51 12.69 0.71 4.81
N THR A 52 12.51 1.72 5.67
CA THR A 52 12.29 3.11 5.20
C THR A 52 13.42 3.59 4.30
N ARG A 53 14.67 3.19 4.59
CA ARG A 53 15.83 3.54 3.76
C ARG A 53 15.74 2.96 2.35
N SER A 54 15.37 1.68 2.25
CA SER A 54 15.18 1.01 0.96
C SER A 54 14.06 1.67 0.16
N LEU A 55 12.93 1.98 0.80
CA LEU A 55 11.80 2.64 0.16
C LEU A 55 12.19 4.01 -0.41
N VAL A 56 12.85 4.84 0.40
CA VAL A 56 13.31 6.18 0.00
C VAL A 56 14.31 6.08 -1.15
N GLN A 57 15.18 5.08 -1.14
CA GLN A 57 16.15 4.88 -2.23
C GLN A 57 15.46 4.55 -3.55
N GLU A 58 14.42 3.71 -3.54
CA GLU A 58 13.65 3.39 -4.75
C GLU A 58 12.85 4.61 -5.25
N MET A 59 12.28 5.41 -4.33
CA MET A 59 11.57 6.65 -4.68
C MET A 59 12.47 7.68 -5.39
N ARG A 60 13.77 7.73 -5.08
CA ARG A 60 14.72 8.66 -5.75
C ARG A 60 14.80 8.46 -7.26
N SER A 61 14.44 7.28 -7.77
CA SER A 61 14.40 7.01 -9.21
C SER A 61 13.21 7.66 -9.93
N GLY A 62 12.22 8.18 -9.19
CA GLY A 62 10.97 8.72 -9.74
C GLY A 62 9.91 7.66 -10.04
N LEU A 63 10.26 6.37 -10.01
CA LEU A 63 9.34 5.25 -10.25
C LEU A 63 9.42 4.21 -9.13
N LEU A 64 8.28 3.97 -8.47
CA LEU A 64 8.14 2.96 -7.43
C LEU A 64 6.91 2.08 -7.65
N ARG A 65 7.14 0.81 -7.96
CA ARG A 65 6.09 -0.21 -8.11
C ARG A 65 6.25 -1.26 -7.02
N ILE A 66 5.27 -1.34 -6.12
CA ILE A 66 5.19 -2.38 -5.09
C ILE A 66 4.12 -3.38 -5.52
N ALA A 67 4.52 -4.62 -5.83
CA ALA A 67 3.59 -5.70 -6.12
C ALA A 67 3.52 -6.66 -4.93
N LEU A 68 2.30 -6.94 -4.49
CA LEU A 68 1.99 -7.86 -3.41
C LEU A 68 1.23 -9.04 -4.00
N GLU A 69 1.86 -10.21 -4.00
CA GLU A 69 1.37 -11.38 -4.69
C GLU A 69 0.95 -12.47 -3.71
N CYS A 70 -0.25 -13.01 -3.93
CA CYS A 70 -0.78 -14.15 -3.20
C CYS A 70 -0.93 -15.35 -4.14
N SER A 71 -0.18 -16.42 -3.88
CA SER A 71 -0.25 -17.69 -4.60
C SER A 71 -0.94 -18.80 -3.81
N SER A 72 -1.38 -18.52 -2.57
CA SER A 72 -2.04 -19.53 -1.74
C SER A 72 -3.48 -19.78 -2.19
N LEU A 73 -3.79 -21.05 -2.48
CA LEU A 73 -5.14 -21.50 -2.82
C LEU A 73 -6.10 -21.36 -1.63
N GLU A 74 -5.61 -21.37 -0.39
CA GLU A 74 -6.42 -21.21 0.82
C GLU A 74 -7.12 -19.85 0.87
N PHE A 75 -6.52 -18.84 0.25
CA PHE A 75 -7.04 -17.48 0.20
C PHE A 75 -7.65 -17.14 -1.16
N SER A 76 -7.95 -18.14 -1.99
CA SER A 76 -8.46 -17.94 -3.35
C SER A 76 -9.85 -17.30 -3.41
N SER A 77 -10.70 -17.57 -2.41
CA SER A 77 -12.08 -17.11 -2.34
C SER A 77 -12.29 -15.86 -1.47
N CYS A 78 -11.32 -15.47 -0.64
CA CYS A 78 -11.47 -14.29 0.21
C CYS A 78 -11.25 -13.00 -0.61
N PRO A 79 -11.82 -11.85 -0.21
CA PRO A 79 -11.48 -10.57 -0.83
C PRO A 79 -9.98 -10.26 -0.71
N LEU A 80 -9.36 -9.59 -1.70
CA LEU A 80 -7.92 -9.29 -1.67
C LEU A 80 -7.51 -8.53 -0.40
N HIS A 81 -8.27 -7.51 0.00
CA HIS A 81 -7.99 -6.76 1.23
C HIS A 81 -8.05 -7.62 2.52
N GLN A 82 -8.52 -8.88 2.44
CA GLN A 82 -8.56 -9.82 3.56
C GLN A 82 -7.40 -10.79 3.64
N VAL A 83 -6.63 -10.96 2.57
CA VAL A 83 -5.49 -11.88 2.50
C VAL A 83 -4.49 -11.53 3.61
N PRO A 84 -4.08 -12.51 4.45
CA PRO A 84 -3.28 -12.25 5.64
C PRO A 84 -1.80 -12.00 5.34
N VAL A 85 -1.26 -12.60 4.27
CA VAL A 85 0.16 -12.50 3.92
C VAL A 85 0.35 -12.51 2.40
N TRP A 86 1.35 -11.77 1.95
CA TRP A 86 1.70 -11.59 0.55
C TRP A 86 3.21 -11.73 0.37
N SER A 87 3.64 -12.21 -0.80
CA SER A 87 5.02 -12.00 -1.25
C SER A 87 5.14 -10.57 -1.78
N ALA A 88 6.15 -9.84 -1.31
CA ALA A 88 6.35 -8.44 -1.67
C ALA A 88 7.49 -8.31 -2.68
N PHE A 89 7.23 -7.54 -3.74
CA PHE A 89 8.17 -7.18 -4.78
C PHE A 89 8.23 -5.66 -4.90
N CYS A 90 9.43 -5.12 -5.02
CA CYS A 90 9.67 -3.70 -5.27
C CYS A 90 10.42 -3.57 -6.60
N ASN A 91 9.84 -2.85 -7.57
CA ASN A 91 10.41 -2.66 -8.90
C ASN A 91 10.85 -4.00 -9.56
N GLY A 92 10.01 -5.03 -9.40
CA GLY A 92 10.25 -6.39 -9.93
C GLY A 92 11.19 -7.27 -9.11
N ARG A 93 11.84 -6.74 -8.06
CA ARG A 93 12.74 -7.50 -7.19
C ARG A 93 11.99 -7.98 -5.95
N ARG A 94 12.12 -9.27 -5.60
CA ARG A 94 11.52 -9.79 -4.36
C ARG A 94 12.21 -9.18 -3.14
N VAL A 95 11.44 -8.55 -2.27
CA VAL A 95 11.95 -7.82 -1.08
C VAL A 95 11.53 -8.46 0.24
N GLY A 96 10.65 -9.46 0.21
CA GLY A 96 10.22 -10.20 1.40
C GLY A 96 8.73 -10.46 1.38
N PHE A 97 8.05 -10.16 2.49
CA PHE A 97 6.62 -10.36 2.65
C PHE A 97 5.91 -9.06 3.01
N ALA A 98 4.60 -9.05 2.82
CA ALA A 98 3.71 -8.06 3.43
C ALA A 98 2.66 -8.79 4.24
N ALA A 99 2.42 -8.34 5.47
CA ALA A 99 1.48 -8.99 6.35
C ALA A 99 0.35 -8.04 6.73
N ARG A 100 -0.88 -8.51 6.61
CA ARG A 100 -2.06 -7.75 7.03
C ARG A 100 -2.11 -7.68 8.55
N ARG A 101 -2.46 -6.50 9.06
CA ARG A 101 -2.55 -6.23 10.49
C ARG A 101 -3.81 -5.45 10.83
N LYS A 102 -4.21 -5.52 12.10
CA LYS A 102 -5.17 -4.60 12.69
C LYS A 102 -4.39 -3.39 13.24
N PRO A 103 -4.93 -2.17 13.15
CA PRO A 103 -4.23 -1.00 13.69
C PRO A 103 -4.15 -1.10 15.22
N ASN A 104 -2.94 -0.98 15.76
CA ASN A 104 -2.71 -0.90 17.21
C ASN A 104 -3.12 0.50 17.73
N GLN A 105 -2.91 0.77 19.03
CA GLN A 105 -3.26 2.07 19.61
C GLN A 105 -2.45 3.22 19.01
N GLU A 106 -1.13 3.05 18.91
CA GLU A 106 -0.21 4.05 18.34
C GLU A 106 -0.58 4.41 16.89
N THR A 107 -0.86 3.41 16.05
CA THR A 107 -1.29 3.62 14.66
C THR A 107 -2.60 4.38 14.60
N ARG A 108 -3.58 4.08 15.48
CA ARG A 108 -4.86 4.79 15.53
C ARG A 108 -4.68 6.25 15.93
N GLU A 109 -3.84 6.51 16.93
CA GLU A 109 -3.55 7.88 17.38
C GLU A 109 -2.80 8.68 16.31
N MET A 110 -1.84 8.06 15.62
CA MET A 110 -1.14 8.66 14.48
C MET A 110 -2.12 9.00 13.36
N LEU A 111 -2.96 8.05 12.93
CA LEU A 111 -3.95 8.26 11.86
C LEU A 111 -4.99 9.34 12.24
N LYS A 112 -5.39 9.41 13.51
CA LYS A 112 -6.28 10.46 14.02
C LYS A 112 -5.64 11.85 13.89
N LYS A 113 -4.35 12.00 14.19
CA LYS A 113 -3.64 13.27 14.00
C LYS A 113 -3.50 13.67 12.53
N MET A 114 -3.57 12.70 11.60
CA MET A 114 -3.55 12.94 10.16
C MET A 114 -4.92 13.27 9.56
N GLU A 115 -6.01 13.35 10.35
CA GLU A 115 -7.36 13.63 9.84
C GLU A 115 -7.45 14.98 9.07
N SER A 116 -6.66 15.98 9.48
CA SER A 116 -6.56 17.29 8.82
C SER A 116 -5.56 17.32 7.66
N ILE A 117 -4.80 16.26 7.44
CA ILE A 117 -3.76 16.17 6.41
C ILE A 117 -4.32 15.33 5.26
N THR A 118 -4.43 15.90 4.06
CA THR A 118 -4.89 15.14 2.88
C THR A 118 -3.70 14.67 2.04
N VAL A 119 -2.71 15.54 1.85
CA VAL A 119 -1.47 15.25 1.12
C VAL A 119 -0.31 15.86 1.90
N GLY A 120 0.79 15.13 2.02
CA GLY A 120 2.01 15.62 2.67
C GLY A 120 2.99 14.50 3.03
N ALA A 121 4.24 14.88 3.23
CA ALA A 121 5.27 14.01 3.78
C ALA A 121 5.99 14.72 4.92
N GLY A 122 6.42 13.98 5.94
CA GLY A 122 7.09 14.58 7.08
C GLY A 122 7.26 13.64 8.25
N VAL A 123 7.43 14.21 9.43
CA VAL A 123 7.52 13.48 10.69
C VAL A 123 6.34 13.85 11.56
N ILE A 124 5.67 12.85 12.11
CA ILE A 124 4.62 13.03 13.11
C ILE A 124 4.92 12.13 14.30
N GLN A 125 5.11 12.74 15.48
CA GLN A 125 5.70 12.07 16.64
C GLN A 125 7.03 11.41 16.26
N GLU A 126 7.09 10.07 16.30
CA GLU A 126 8.24 9.26 15.97
C GLU A 126 8.11 8.57 14.60
N PHE A 127 7.08 8.89 13.80
CA PHE A 127 6.85 8.27 12.51
C PHE A 127 7.25 9.20 11.37
N MET A 128 8.06 8.70 10.44
CA MET A 128 8.16 9.29 9.11
C MET A 128 6.96 8.83 8.30
N TYR A 129 6.33 9.72 7.55
CA TYR A 129 5.18 9.39 6.72
C TYR A 129 5.18 10.10 5.38
N MET A 130 4.46 9.50 4.43
CA MET A 130 4.05 10.08 3.17
C MET A 130 2.59 9.71 2.94
N ARG A 131 1.73 10.72 2.81
CA ARG A 131 0.29 10.63 2.67
C ARG A 131 -0.14 11.37 1.40
N ALA A 132 -0.99 10.75 0.59
CA ALA A 132 -1.50 11.38 -0.63
C ALA A 132 -2.80 10.74 -1.09
N ASN A 133 -3.41 11.35 -2.11
CA ASN A 133 -4.55 10.80 -2.82
C ASN A 133 -4.10 9.76 -3.85
N TYR A 134 -4.84 8.67 -3.93
CA TYR A 134 -4.59 7.58 -4.88
C TYR A 134 -5.85 7.26 -5.65
N GLU A 135 -5.69 6.95 -6.94
CA GLU A 135 -6.70 6.27 -7.72
C GLU A 135 -6.67 4.79 -7.32
N TRP A 136 -7.76 4.32 -6.72
CA TRP A 136 -7.99 2.90 -6.44
C TRP A 136 -8.73 2.28 -7.62
N VAL A 137 -8.10 1.28 -8.24
CA VAL A 137 -8.62 0.56 -9.41
C VAL A 137 -8.89 -0.88 -9.02
N VAL A 138 -10.11 -1.36 -9.30
CA VAL A 138 -10.46 -2.77 -9.14
C VAL A 138 -10.46 -3.44 -10.50
N GLY A 139 -9.44 -4.24 -10.79
CA GLY A 139 -9.31 -5.02 -12.03
C GLY A 139 -10.11 -6.32 -12.03
N GLY A 140 -10.59 -6.76 -10.86
CA GLY A 140 -11.45 -7.93 -10.70
C GLY A 140 -11.32 -8.54 -9.30
N ALA A 141 -11.76 -9.79 -9.13
CA ALA A 141 -11.64 -10.51 -7.87
C ALA A 141 -10.18 -10.76 -7.44
N ASN A 142 -9.28 -10.84 -8.42
CA ASN A 142 -7.87 -11.23 -8.24
C ASN A 142 -6.88 -10.08 -8.44
N SER A 143 -7.34 -8.87 -8.78
CA SER A 143 -6.45 -7.73 -9.00
C SER A 143 -7.05 -6.41 -8.51
N GLN A 144 -6.26 -5.68 -7.71
CA GLN A 144 -6.52 -4.31 -7.30
C GLN A 144 -5.22 -3.51 -7.34
N SER A 145 -5.31 -2.21 -7.64
CA SER A 145 -4.15 -1.33 -7.62
C SER A 145 -4.47 0.05 -7.07
N PHE A 146 -3.46 0.70 -6.52
CA PHE A 146 -3.50 2.05 -5.98
C PHE A 146 -2.43 2.87 -6.70
N HIS A 147 -2.82 3.90 -7.43
CA HIS A 147 -1.92 4.75 -8.20
C HIS A 147 -1.88 6.15 -7.59
N LEU A 148 -0.68 6.63 -7.24
CA LEU A 148 -0.50 7.96 -6.69
C LEU A 148 -0.97 9.02 -7.69
N ILE A 149 -1.76 9.97 -7.21
CA ILE A 149 -2.16 11.14 -7.99
C ILE A 149 -1.21 12.26 -7.61
N SER A 150 -0.33 12.60 -8.55
CA SER A 150 0.60 13.72 -8.37
C SER A 150 -0.15 15.06 -8.42
N PRO A 151 0.24 16.05 -7.60
CA PRO A 151 -0.24 17.42 -7.79
C PRO A 151 0.31 17.98 -9.11
N ASP A 152 -0.47 18.85 -9.75
CA ASP A 152 -0.31 19.25 -11.16
C ASP A 152 0.96 20.05 -11.52
N ASP A 153 1.90 20.29 -10.59
CA ASP A 153 2.98 21.29 -10.77
C ASP A 153 4.38 20.83 -10.30
N GLY A 154 4.70 19.54 -10.39
CA GLY A 154 6.02 19.03 -9.98
C GLY A 154 6.51 17.78 -10.73
N PRO A 155 7.78 17.36 -10.53
CA PRO A 155 8.25 16.08 -11.03
C PRO A 155 7.36 14.97 -10.46
N ALA A 156 6.59 14.32 -11.34
CA ALA A 156 5.59 13.35 -10.94
C ALA A 156 6.28 12.11 -10.38
N GLN A 157 6.11 11.88 -9.08
CA GLN A 157 6.46 10.58 -8.50
C GLN A 157 5.45 9.56 -9.05
N GLU A 158 5.91 8.65 -9.88
CA GLU A 158 5.11 7.49 -10.26
C GLU A 158 5.20 6.46 -9.15
N LEU A 159 4.14 6.35 -8.35
CA LEU A 159 4.06 5.35 -7.29
C LEU A 159 2.80 4.52 -7.45
N SER A 160 2.95 3.20 -7.43
CA SER A 160 1.82 2.29 -7.50
C SER A 160 2.00 1.08 -6.58
N VAL A 161 0.91 0.66 -5.95
CA VAL A 161 0.83 -0.58 -5.17
C VAL A 161 -0.18 -1.51 -5.82
N PHE A 162 0.21 -2.75 -6.07
CA PHE A 162 -0.62 -3.78 -6.71
C PHE A 162 -0.88 -4.91 -5.72
N LEU A 163 -2.14 -5.33 -5.61
CA LEU A 163 -2.55 -6.55 -4.94
C LEU A 163 -2.95 -7.55 -6.03
N LEU A 164 -2.18 -8.61 -6.17
CA LEU A 164 -2.35 -9.61 -7.22
C LEU A 164 -2.52 -10.98 -6.59
N ARG A 165 -3.52 -11.71 -7.05
CA ARG A 165 -3.70 -13.12 -6.72
C ARG A 165 -3.54 -13.95 -7.98
N SER A 166 -2.67 -14.94 -7.93
CA SER A 166 -2.58 -15.92 -9.01
C SER A 166 -3.86 -16.77 -9.00
N SER A 167 -4.65 -16.71 -10.06
CA SER A 167 -5.58 -17.80 -10.35
C SER A 167 -4.75 -18.98 -10.78
N SER A 168 -4.94 -20.16 -10.20
CA SER A 168 -4.45 -21.39 -10.81
C SER A 168 -5.13 -21.54 -12.17
N SER A 169 -4.49 -21.05 -13.23
CA SER A 169 -4.75 -21.59 -14.56
C SER A 169 -4.20 -23.01 -14.51
N SER A 170 -5.09 -23.97 -14.28
CA SER A 170 -4.84 -25.38 -14.58
C SER A 170 -4.29 -25.42 -16.00
N VAL A 171 -2.99 -25.67 -16.13
CA VAL A 171 -2.41 -26.07 -17.40
C VAL A 171 -3.12 -27.38 -17.76
N SER A 172 -3.86 -27.32 -18.85
CA SER A 172 -4.67 -28.42 -19.40
C SER A 172 -3.78 -29.57 -19.86
#